data_AF-A0A938TS61-F1
#
_entry.id   AF-A0A938TS61-F1
#
_cell.length_a   1.000
_cell.length_b   1.000
_cell.length_c   1.000
_cell.angle_alpha   90.00
_cell.angle_beta   90.00
_cell.angle_gamma   90.00
#
_symmetry.space_group_name_H-M   'P 1'
#
loop_
_entity.id
_entity.type
_entity.pdbx_description
1 polymer ?
#
loop_
_entity_poly.entity_id
_entity_poly.type
_entity_poly.pdbx_seq_one_letter_code
_entity_poly.pdbx_strand_id
1 'polypeptide(L)'
;RYAALYTSIIVSSFAFVIFLMLPMIQPQIGERWFATWGSTSLTLAWILFLGALMIRFWKSIRSCQFRQYEYRPFLYIVSIFALSCIGLGLSMHPWIVPYHYTLDQASAADTSLSLILIGMLIVMPVILAYTIYTYSIFWGKSHVHQNEHY
;
A
#
# COMPACT_ATOMS: atom_id res chain seq x y z
N ARG A 1 -15.60 -12.44 -22.76
CA ARG A 1 -14.37 -11.67 -23.16
C ARG A 1 -14.66 -10.18 -23.34
N TYR A 2 -15.78 -9.78 -23.97
CA TYR A 2 -16.20 -8.36 -24.07
C TYR A 2 -16.71 -7.75 -22.76
N ALA A 3 -17.44 -8.50 -21.93
CA ALA A 3 -17.92 -8.02 -20.62
C ALA A 3 -16.79 -7.51 -19.70
N ALA A 4 -15.64 -8.20 -19.69
CA ALA A 4 -14.47 -7.79 -18.90
C ALA A 4 -13.80 -6.51 -19.43
N LEU A 5 -13.93 -6.21 -20.73
CA LEU A 5 -13.44 -4.96 -21.32
C LEU A 5 -14.32 -3.77 -20.91
N TYR A 6 -15.65 -3.94 -20.95
CA TYR A 6 -16.60 -2.90 -20.53
C TYR A 6 -16.44 -2.52 -19.06
N THR A 7 -16.31 -3.50 -18.16
CA THR A 7 -16.11 -3.21 -16.73
C THR A 7 -14.80 -2.47 -16.47
N SER A 8 -13.73 -2.82 -17.21
CA SER A 8 -12.42 -2.16 -17.08
C SER A 8 -12.47 -0.70 -17.52
N ILE A 9 -13.17 -0.42 -18.63
CA ILE A 9 -13.31 0.93 -19.17
C ILE A 9 -14.16 1.80 -18.24
N ILE A 10 -15.25 1.27 -17.69
CA ILE A 10 -16.12 1.98 -16.75
C ILE A 10 -15.35 2.35 -15.49
N VAL A 11 -14.60 1.42 -14.90
CA VAL A 11 -13.81 1.69 -13.69
C VAL A 11 -12.72 2.72 -13.94
N SER A 12 -12.00 2.63 -15.06
CA SER A 12 -10.97 3.62 -15.42
C SER A 12 -11.57 5.01 -15.68
N SER A 13 -12.72 5.09 -16.35
CA SER A 13 -13.42 6.36 -16.58
C SER A 13 -13.85 7.00 -15.27
N PHE A 14 -14.45 6.21 -14.37
CA PHE A 14 -14.87 6.69 -13.06
C PHE A 14 -13.68 7.18 -12.21
N ALA A 15 -12.59 6.42 -12.19
CA ALA A 15 -11.36 6.83 -11.52
C ALA A 15 -10.77 8.12 -12.09
N PHE A 16 -10.83 8.31 -13.42
CA PHE A 16 -10.37 9.52 -14.08
C PHE A 16 -11.23 10.74 -13.75
N VAL A 17 -12.55 10.56 -13.69
CA VAL A 17 -13.48 11.62 -13.24
C VAL A 17 -13.17 12.02 -11.81
N ILE A 18 -12.99 11.06 -10.91
CA ILE A 18 -12.61 11.32 -9.50
C ILE A 18 -11.27 12.07 -9.44
N PHE A 19 -10.27 11.63 -10.19
CA PHE A 19 -8.96 12.28 -10.25
C PHE A 19 -9.04 13.76 -10.68
N LEU A 20 -9.92 14.10 -11.61
CA LEU A 20 -10.19 15.48 -12.03
C LEU A 20 -11.04 16.25 -11.02
N MET A 21 -11.96 15.58 -10.31
CA MET A 21 -12.87 16.22 -9.35
C MET A 21 -12.18 16.63 -8.05
N LEU A 22 -11.26 15.82 -7.52
CA LEU A 22 -10.55 16.09 -6.27
C LEU A 22 -9.92 17.49 -6.21
N PRO A 23 -9.14 17.95 -7.21
CA PRO A 23 -8.55 19.29 -7.18
C PRO A 23 -9.57 20.42 -7.33
N MET A 24 -10.75 20.17 -7.93
CA MET A 24 -11.80 21.19 -8.05
C MET A 24 -12.56 21.40 -6.73
N ILE A 25 -12.77 20.35 -5.94
CA ILE A 25 -13.49 20.42 -4.66
C ILE A 25 -12.59 21.01 -3.57
N GLN A 26 -11.29 20.70 -3.62
CA GLN A 26 -10.32 21.18 -2.64
C GLN A 26 -9.11 21.80 -3.37
N PRO A 27 -9.10 23.13 -3.56
CA PRO A 27 -8.04 23.82 -4.31
C PRO A 27 -6.66 23.63 -3.67
N GLN A 28 -6.59 23.36 -2.36
CA GLN A 28 -5.35 23.02 -1.65
C GLN A 28 -4.72 21.69 -2.12
N ILE A 29 -5.52 20.71 -2.55
CA ILE A 29 -5.00 19.48 -3.18
C ILE A 29 -4.44 19.80 -4.57
N GLY A 30 -5.12 20.65 -5.34
CA GLY A 30 -4.66 21.10 -6.65
C GLY A 30 -3.31 21.80 -6.60
N GLU A 31 -3.11 22.74 -5.66
CA GLU A 31 -1.83 23.43 -5.49
C GLU A 31 -0.70 22.48 -5.07
N ARG A 32 -0.98 21.49 -4.21
CA ARG A 32 0.04 20.48 -3.84
C ARG A 32 0.40 19.56 -4.98
N TRP A 33 -0.57 19.17 -5.80
CA TRP A 33 -0.36 18.24 -6.90
C TRP A 33 0.29 18.92 -8.11
N PHE A 34 -0.03 20.19 -8.39
CA PHE A 34 0.40 20.88 -9.59
C PHE A 34 1.43 22.00 -9.37
N ALA A 35 1.45 22.69 -8.22
CA ALA A 35 2.30 23.87 -8.01
C ALA A 35 3.67 23.58 -7.40
N THR A 36 3.84 22.45 -6.69
CA THR A 36 5.10 22.16 -5.98
C THR A 36 6.05 21.32 -6.83
N TRP A 37 6.70 21.91 -7.83
CA TRP A 37 7.70 21.25 -8.71
C TRP A 37 8.92 20.66 -7.95
N GLY A 38 9.10 20.96 -6.66
CA GLY A 38 10.15 20.40 -5.81
C GLY A 38 9.78 19.11 -5.04
N SER A 39 8.52 18.93 -4.64
CA SER A 39 8.03 17.73 -3.93
C SER A 39 7.31 16.72 -4.84
N THR A 40 6.92 17.15 -6.04
CA THR A 40 6.27 16.31 -7.05
C THR A 40 7.17 15.23 -7.63
N SER A 41 8.50 15.38 -7.60
CA SER A 41 9.41 14.35 -8.09
C SER A 41 9.32 13.06 -7.25
N LEU A 42 9.24 13.17 -5.92
CA LEU A 42 9.09 12.02 -5.03
C LEU A 42 7.70 11.39 -5.11
N THR A 43 6.63 12.21 -5.14
CA THR A 43 5.26 11.68 -5.24
C THR A 43 4.98 11.06 -6.60
N LEU A 44 5.52 11.63 -7.69
CA LEU A 44 5.43 11.06 -9.02
C LEU A 44 6.26 9.76 -9.11
N ALA A 45 7.48 9.74 -8.59
CA ALA A 45 8.28 8.51 -8.49
C ALA A 45 7.56 7.43 -7.66
N TRP A 46 6.86 7.82 -6.58
CA TRP A 46 6.05 6.92 -5.76
C TRP A 46 4.88 6.31 -6.54
N ILE A 47 4.10 7.15 -7.23
CA ILE A 47 2.96 6.73 -8.05
C ILE A 47 3.44 5.82 -9.19
N LEU A 48 4.56 6.16 -9.83
CA LEU A 48 5.18 5.32 -10.87
C LEU A 48 5.66 3.98 -10.31
N PHE A 49 6.24 3.96 -9.11
CA PHE A 49 6.70 2.73 -8.47
C PHE A 49 5.53 1.81 -8.06
N LEU A 50 4.46 2.39 -7.50
CA LEU A 50 3.22 1.68 -7.19
C LEU A 50 2.54 1.14 -8.45
N GLY A 51 2.49 1.95 -9.52
CA GLY A 51 2.00 1.56 -10.84
C GLY A 51 2.82 0.42 -11.47
N ALA A 52 4.15 0.48 -11.35
CA ALA A 52 5.04 -0.59 -11.84
C ALA A 52 4.82 -1.91 -11.08
N LEU A 53 4.64 -1.86 -9.75
CA LEU A 53 4.29 -3.02 -8.93
C LEU A 53 2.93 -3.60 -9.30
N MET A 54 1.92 -2.76 -9.52
CA MET A 54 0.61 -3.20 -10.00
C MET A 54 0.68 -3.86 -11.38
N ILE A 55 1.43 -3.30 -12.33
CA ILE A 55 1.61 -3.91 -13.65
C ILE A 55 2.33 -5.27 -13.52
N ARG A 56 3.34 -5.39 -12.66
CA ARG A 56 4.02 -6.66 -12.41
C ARG A 56 3.11 -7.69 -11.75
N PHE A 57 2.30 -7.29 -10.78
CA PHE A 57 1.28 -8.15 -10.18
C PHE A 57 0.28 -8.62 -11.23
N TRP A 58 -0.22 -7.72 -12.07
CA TRP A 58 -1.21 -8.05 -13.09
C TRP A 58 -0.64 -8.94 -14.20
N LYS A 59 0.62 -8.72 -14.60
CA LYS A 59 1.35 -9.64 -15.49
C LYS A 59 1.58 -11.00 -14.83
N SER A 60 1.92 -11.04 -13.54
CA SER A 60 2.06 -12.29 -12.78
C SER A 60 0.74 -13.07 -12.74
N ILE A 61 -0.41 -12.37 -12.63
CA ILE A 61 -1.73 -12.99 -12.70
C ILE A 61 -2.04 -13.54 -14.08
N ARG A 62 -1.83 -12.73 -15.13
CA ARG A 62 -2.15 -13.13 -16.52
C ARG A 62 -1.24 -14.22 -17.07
N SER A 63 0.00 -14.30 -16.63
CA SER A 63 0.99 -15.21 -17.23
C SER A 63 0.87 -16.66 -16.75
N CYS A 64 -0.16 -17.02 -15.97
CA CYS A 64 -0.30 -18.37 -15.38
C CYS A 64 0.96 -18.86 -14.65
N GLN A 65 1.84 -17.95 -14.23
CA GLN A 65 3.11 -18.27 -13.57
C GLN A 65 2.90 -18.67 -12.09
N PHE A 66 1.65 -18.77 -11.66
CA PHE A 66 1.22 -19.28 -10.37
C PHE A 66 1.60 -20.73 -10.12
N ARG A 67 1.80 -21.52 -11.18
CA ARG A 67 2.06 -22.95 -11.04
C ARG A 67 3.44 -23.29 -10.44
N GLN A 68 4.35 -22.32 -10.35
CA GLN A 68 5.71 -22.56 -9.84
C GLN A 68 6.07 -21.74 -8.59
N TYR A 69 5.31 -20.68 -8.25
CA TYR A 69 5.65 -19.79 -7.14
C TYR A 69 4.40 -19.23 -6.45
N GLU A 70 3.80 -20.03 -5.58
CA GLU A 70 2.55 -19.73 -4.86
C GLU A 70 2.68 -18.51 -3.91
N TYR A 71 3.90 -18.19 -3.42
CA TYR A 71 4.14 -17.10 -2.46
C TYR A 71 4.28 -15.70 -3.10
N ARG A 72 4.53 -15.62 -4.42
CA ARG A 72 4.72 -14.33 -5.13
C ARG A 72 3.50 -13.40 -5.05
N PRO A 73 2.25 -13.84 -5.30
CA PRO A 73 1.09 -12.95 -5.19
C PRO A 73 0.93 -12.35 -3.79
N PHE A 74 1.21 -13.11 -2.73
CA PHE A 74 1.18 -12.60 -1.36
C PHE A 74 2.19 -11.47 -1.15
N LEU A 75 3.44 -11.66 -1.58
CA LEU A 75 4.47 -10.61 -1.47
C LEU A 75 4.12 -9.35 -2.25
N TYR A 76 3.51 -9.48 -3.44
CA TYR A 76 3.07 -8.32 -4.22
C TYR A 76 1.96 -7.54 -3.51
N ILE A 77 0.97 -8.22 -2.92
CA ILE A 77 -0.12 -7.56 -2.19
C ILE A 77 0.43 -6.86 -0.95
N VAL A 78 1.31 -7.51 -0.18
CA VAL A 78 1.97 -6.90 0.99
C VAL A 78 2.78 -5.67 0.58
N SER A 79 3.54 -5.77 -0.53
CA SER A 79 4.33 -4.65 -1.06
C SER A 79 3.43 -3.49 -1.48
N ILE A 80 2.36 -3.76 -2.23
CA ILE A 80 1.41 -2.72 -2.68
C ILE A 80 0.72 -2.07 -1.48
N PHE A 81 0.33 -2.85 -0.47
CA PHE A 81 -0.31 -2.34 0.74
C PHE A 81 0.64 -1.45 1.55
N ALA A 82 1.87 -1.93 1.82
CA ALA A 82 2.89 -1.14 2.52
C ALA A 82 3.21 0.16 1.77
N LEU A 83 3.32 0.08 0.44
CA LEU A 83 3.55 1.23 -0.43
C LEU A 83 2.30 2.13 -0.58
N SER A 84 1.10 1.66 -0.27
CA SER A 84 -0.07 2.53 -0.15
C SER A 84 -0.04 3.30 1.17
N CYS A 85 0.27 2.62 2.29
CA CYS A 85 0.37 3.24 3.61
C CYS A 85 1.45 4.32 3.67
N ILE A 86 2.65 4.05 3.12
CA ILE A 86 3.73 5.05 3.10
C ILE A 86 3.36 6.23 2.17
N GLY A 87 2.68 5.97 1.05
CA GLY A 87 2.20 7.01 0.13
C GLY A 87 1.19 7.95 0.79
N LEU A 88 0.28 7.40 1.59
CA LEU A 88 -0.64 8.19 2.41
C LEU A 88 0.11 9.05 3.43
N GLY A 89 1.08 8.46 4.14
CA GLY A 89 1.92 9.20 5.10
C GLY A 89 2.66 10.37 4.45
N LEU A 90 3.29 10.14 3.29
CA LEU A 90 3.96 11.18 2.51
C LEU A 90 2.99 12.25 1.97
N SER A 91 1.77 11.86 1.60
CA SER A 91 0.75 12.80 1.12
C SER A 91 0.21 13.70 2.23
N MET A 92 0.22 13.22 3.48
CA MET A 92 -0.26 13.99 4.64
C MET A 92 0.83 14.92 5.18
N HIS A 93 2.11 14.52 5.14
CA HIS A 93 3.24 15.35 5.55
C HIS A 93 3.20 16.76 4.88
N PRO A 94 3.33 17.89 5.61
CA PRO A 94 3.70 18.05 7.03
C PRO A 94 2.53 18.13 8.04
N TRP A 95 1.33 17.70 7.67
CA TRP A 95 0.11 17.83 8.49
C TRP A 95 -0.36 16.44 8.95
N ILE A 96 -0.39 16.20 10.26
CA ILE A 96 -0.87 14.93 10.82
C ILE A 96 -2.40 14.88 10.87
N VAL A 97 -3.04 16.04 11.05
CA VAL A 97 -4.48 16.28 10.90
C VAL A 97 -4.65 17.39 9.85
N PRO A 98 -5.43 17.16 8.78
CA PRO A 98 -5.72 18.21 7.80
C PRO A 98 -6.23 19.47 8.51
N TYR A 99 -5.54 20.60 8.29
CA TYR A 99 -5.95 21.94 8.73
C TYR A 99 -5.88 22.27 10.23
N HIS A 100 -5.37 21.39 11.10
CA HIS A 100 -5.35 21.67 12.55
C HIS A 100 -3.98 21.62 13.22
N TYR A 101 -3.10 20.66 12.88
CA TYR A 101 -1.79 20.53 13.54
C TYR A 101 -0.69 20.11 12.56
N THR A 102 0.42 20.85 12.56
CA THR A 102 1.67 20.49 11.87
C THR A 102 2.46 19.49 12.71
N LEU A 103 3.35 18.70 12.09
CA LEU A 103 4.21 17.73 12.80
C LEU A 103 4.96 18.38 13.98
N ASP A 104 5.39 19.62 13.82
CA ASP A 104 6.18 20.35 14.82
C ASP A 104 5.35 20.77 16.04
N GLN A 105 4.09 21.18 15.82
CA GLN A 105 3.18 21.58 16.89
C GLN A 105 2.49 20.39 17.58
N ALA A 106 2.46 19.23 16.93
CA ALA A 106 1.91 17.99 17.48
C ALA A 106 2.94 17.14 18.24
N SER A 107 4.21 17.56 18.29
CA SER A 107 5.26 16.86 19.04
C SER A 107 4.96 16.89 20.54
N ALA A 108 4.79 15.72 21.14
CA ALA A 108 4.76 15.57 22.59
C ALA A 108 6.12 15.94 23.19
N ALA A 109 6.17 16.20 24.51
CA ALA A 109 7.43 16.48 25.21
C ALA A 109 8.50 15.42 24.85
N ASP A 110 9.73 15.87 24.54
CA ASP A 110 10.80 15.03 23.98
C ASP A 110 11.05 13.73 24.76
N THR A 111 10.89 13.79 26.09
CA THR A 111 11.04 12.63 26.99
C THR A 111 10.00 11.53 26.72
N SER A 112 8.75 11.90 26.49
CA SER A 112 7.67 10.95 26.21
C SER A 112 7.82 10.33 24.81
N LEU A 113 8.27 11.11 23.83
CA LEU A 113 8.51 10.63 22.47
C LEU A 113 9.65 9.61 22.44
N SER A 114 10.76 9.89 23.15
CA SER A 114 11.89 8.96 23.25
C SER A 114 11.51 7.63 23.92
N LEU A 115 10.67 7.67 24.97
CA LEU A 115 10.19 6.46 25.65
C LEU A 115 9.33 5.59 24.71
N ILE A 116 8.40 6.20 23.97
CA ILE A 116 7.58 5.48 22.98
C ILE A 116 8.45 4.92 21.85
N LEU A 117 9.47 5.66 21.41
CA LEU A 117 10.41 5.20 20.38
C LEU A 117 11.16 3.94 20.82
N ILE A 118 11.68 3.91 22.06
CA ILE A 118 12.32 2.72 22.63
C ILE A 118 11.34 1.56 22.70
N GLY A 119 10.11 1.80 23.18
CA GLY A 119 9.07 0.78 23.24
C GLY A 119 8.76 0.21 21.86
N MET A 120 8.60 1.06 20.85
CA MET A 120 8.38 0.67 19.46
C MET A 120 9.53 -0.15 18.90
N LEU A 121 10.78 0.24 19.18
CA LEU A 121 11.98 -0.44 18.68
C LEU A 121 12.09 -1.89 19.19
N ILE A 122 11.56 -2.17 20.39
CA ILE A 122 11.55 -3.51 20.98
C ILE A 122 10.30 -4.28 20.54
N VAL A 123 9.12 -3.64 20.57
CA VAL A 123 7.84 -4.31 20.30
C VAL A 123 7.68 -4.66 18.82
N MET A 124 8.09 -3.78 17.90
CA MET A 124 8.01 -4.04 16.45
C MET A 124 8.73 -5.32 16.01
N PRO A 125 10.02 -5.53 16.33
CA PRO A 125 10.71 -6.76 15.90
C PRO A 125 10.13 -8.00 16.58
N VAL A 126 9.63 -7.92 17.81
CA VAL A 126 8.98 -9.04 18.50
C VAL A 126 7.68 -9.44 17.78
N ILE A 127 6.83 -8.47 17.42
CA ILE A 127 5.59 -8.73 16.67
C ILE A 127 5.92 -9.34 15.30
N LEU A 128 6.93 -8.80 14.62
CA LEU A 128 7.33 -9.30 13.31
C LEU A 128 7.88 -10.74 13.40
N ALA A 129 8.73 -11.02 14.40
CA ALA A 129 9.26 -12.36 14.66
C ALA A 129 8.14 -13.35 14.99
N TYR A 130 7.18 -12.97 15.83
CA TYR A 130 6.02 -13.79 16.15
C TYR A 130 5.16 -14.08 14.91
N THR A 131 4.96 -13.08 14.05
CA THR A 131 4.19 -13.23 12.80
C THR A 131 4.89 -14.19 11.84
N ILE A 132 6.21 -14.06 11.67
CA ILE A 132 7.02 -14.96 10.84
C ILE A 132 7.01 -16.39 11.41
N TYR A 133 7.19 -16.53 12.72
CA TYR A 133 7.16 -17.81 13.40
C TYR A 133 5.80 -18.52 13.23
N THR A 134 4.71 -17.79 13.43
CA THR A 134 3.34 -18.29 13.24
C THR A 134 3.11 -18.71 11.79
N TYR A 135 3.61 -17.96 10.82
CA TYR A 135 3.49 -18.36 9.41
C TYR A 135 4.33 -19.61 9.10
N SER A 136 5.51 -19.74 9.70
CA SER A 136 6.38 -20.90 9.52
C SER A 136 5.78 -22.18 10.10
N ILE A 137 5.11 -22.12 11.26
CA ILE A 137 4.53 -23.31 11.90
C ILE A 137 3.31 -23.86 11.15
N PHE A 138 2.55 -22.99 10.47
CA PHE A 138 1.41 -23.40 9.64
C PHE A 138 1.77 -23.70 8.18
N TRP A 139 3.06 -23.71 7.84
CA TRP A 139 3.53 -24.01 6.49
C TRP A 139 3.59 -25.53 6.25
N GLY A 140 2.43 -26.18 6.27
CA GLY A 140 2.25 -27.59 5.94
C GLY A 140 1.24 -27.75 4.82
N LYS A 141 1.60 -28.43 3.71
CA LYS A 141 0.63 -28.84 2.69
C LYS A 141 -0.40 -29.76 3.34
N SER A 142 -1.65 -29.33 3.42
CA SER A 142 -2.76 -30.22 3.73
C SER A 142 -2.97 -31.16 2.54
N HIS A 143 -2.32 -32.33 2.59
CA HIS A 143 -2.69 -33.43 1.72
C HIS A 143 -4.09 -33.88 2.12
N VAL A 144 -5.10 -33.41 1.38
CA VAL A 144 -6.44 -33.99 1.41
C VAL A 144 -6.27 -35.44 0.97
N HIS A 145 -6.46 -36.35 1.92
CA HIS A 145 -6.49 -37.78 1.67
C HIS A 145 -7.57 -38.07 0.62
N GLN A 146 -7.09 -38.41 -0.58
CA GLN A 146 -7.89 -38.91 -1.68
C GLN A 146 -8.27 -40.38 -1.39
N ASN A 147 -9.19 -40.58 -0.43
CA ASN A 147 -9.74 -41.89 -0.05
C ASN A 147 -11.26 -41.88 -0.24
N GLU A 148 -11.72 -41.87 -1.48
CA GLU A 148 -13.10 -42.25 -1.83
C GLU A 148 -13.07 -43.21 -3.02
N HIS A 149 -12.53 -44.41 -2.78
CA HIS A 149 -12.79 -45.59 -3.58
C HIS A 149 -13.03 -46.76 -2.63
N TYR A 150 -14.27 -46.86 -2.12
CA TYR A 150 -14.93 -48.11 -1.72
C TYR A 150 -16.44 -47.95 -1.91
#